data_AF-A0A444XEM7-F1
#
_entry.id   AF-A0A444XEM7-F1
#
_cell.length_a   1.000
_cell.length_b   1.000
_cell.length_c   1.000
_cell.angle_alpha   90.00
_cell.angle_beta   90.00
_cell.angle_gamma   90.00
#
_symmetry.space_group_name_H-M   'P 1'
#
loop_
_entity.id
_entity.type
_entity.pdbx_description
1 polymer ?
#
loop_
_entity_poly.entity_id
_entity_poly.type
_entity_poly.pdbx_seq_one_letter_code
_entity_poly.pdbx_strand_id
1 'polypeptide(L)'
;MASTSTGNNGGHSKIKTVVVLVQENRSFDHILGWMKSLNPEIDGVTGSESNPMSTADPNSNRIQFGDRSANTDPDPGHAVQDIYEQIFGEPWSESSAANKLPPTMQGFVQNAAKQPPKNGDEELPPRTEAVMNGFRPDRVPVYAELVKEFAVCDSWFASVPAATQPNRLYVHSATSYGMTNNDTGKLVGGLPQKTIFDSLDENGFSFGIYYQTLPITLFYRNLRKLKYIDNFHPFDSFKKHCKEGKLQNYVVIEPRYFDLLSNPANDDHPPHDVGEGQKLVKEVYEALRSSPQWKEILFVITYDEHGGFYDHVPTPVEGVPSPDDIVGPDPFKFKFDRLGVRVPAIIISPWIEPGKG
;
A
#
# COMPACT_ATOMS: atom_id res chain seq x y z
N MET A 1 28.32 14.29 -32.44
CA MET A 1 28.51 15.37 -31.46
C MET A 1 27.19 16.11 -31.32
N ALA A 2 26.44 15.80 -30.27
CA ALA A 2 25.27 16.57 -29.85
C ALA A 2 25.45 16.74 -28.34
N SER A 3 25.67 17.97 -27.92
CA SER A 3 25.91 18.36 -26.54
C SER A 3 24.63 18.15 -25.72
N THR A 4 24.66 17.24 -24.76
CA THR A 4 23.70 17.22 -23.66
C THR A 4 24.03 18.38 -22.73
N SER A 5 23.20 19.42 -22.76
CA SER A 5 23.24 20.50 -21.77
C SER A 5 22.89 19.93 -20.40
N THR A 6 23.88 19.90 -19.51
CA THR A 6 23.72 19.65 -18.09
C THR A 6 22.96 20.84 -17.47
N GLY A 7 21.64 20.68 -17.32
CA GLY A 7 20.81 21.59 -16.54
C GLY A 7 21.09 21.41 -15.05
N ASN A 8 22.14 22.05 -14.55
CA ASN A 8 22.41 22.20 -13.13
C ASN A 8 21.43 23.22 -12.52
N ASN A 9 20.23 22.78 -12.12
CA ASN A 9 19.33 23.58 -11.31
C ASN A 9 19.69 23.42 -9.82
N GLY A 10 20.70 24.18 -9.39
CA GLY A 10 21.11 24.33 -7.99
C GLY A 10 20.11 25.09 -7.13
N GLY A 11 18.84 24.69 -7.14
CA GLY A 11 17.86 25.08 -6.12
C GLY A 11 17.82 23.99 -5.06
N HIS A 12 18.25 24.29 -3.83
CA HIS A 12 18.02 23.37 -2.72
C HIS A 12 16.52 23.03 -2.63
N SER A 13 16.19 21.74 -2.58
CA SER A 13 14.81 21.29 -2.36
C SER A 13 14.25 21.97 -1.10
N LYS A 14 13.02 22.46 -1.18
CA LYS A 14 12.32 23.02 -0.02
C LYS A 14 11.97 21.94 1.00
N ILE A 15 11.86 20.69 0.55
CA ILE A 15 11.56 19.54 1.39
C ILE A 15 12.86 19.05 2.03
N LYS A 16 12.86 18.99 3.36
CA LYS A 16 13.96 18.46 4.18
C LYS A 16 13.58 17.23 4.99
N THR A 17 12.27 17.00 5.17
CA THR A 17 11.71 15.87 5.89
C THR A 17 10.65 15.17 5.04
N VAL A 18 10.84 13.89 4.78
CA VAL A 18 9.82 13.02 4.18
C VAL A 18 9.26 12.11 5.26
N VAL A 19 7.95 12.14 5.44
CA VAL A 19 7.20 11.30 6.39
C VAL A 19 6.45 10.26 5.57
N VAL A 20 6.54 8.99 5.96
CA VAL A 20 5.87 7.88 5.26
C VAL A 20 5.00 7.11 6.26
N LEU A 21 3.73 6.93 5.90
CA LEU A 21 2.79 6.02 6.55
C LEU A 21 2.30 5.01 5.51
N VAL A 22 2.47 3.72 5.83
CA VAL A 22 2.03 2.62 4.98
C VAL A 22 0.92 1.85 5.69
N GLN A 23 -0.31 2.04 5.23
CA GLN A 23 -1.50 1.30 5.64
C GLN A 23 -1.55 -0.08 4.93
N GLU A 24 -2.54 -0.90 5.27
CA GLU A 24 -2.62 -2.31 4.89
C GLU A 24 -3.83 -2.65 4.03
N ASN A 25 -3.60 -3.48 3.02
CA ASN A 25 -4.58 -4.37 2.41
C ASN A 25 -5.83 -3.67 1.84
N ARG A 26 -5.63 -2.61 1.04
CA ARG A 26 -6.73 -1.91 0.36
C ARG A 26 -6.35 -1.49 -1.05
N SER A 27 -7.20 -1.83 -2.01
CA SER A 27 -7.06 -1.34 -3.40
C SER A 27 -7.37 0.16 -3.49
N PHE A 28 -6.91 0.79 -4.58
CA PHE A 28 -7.26 2.18 -4.85
C PHE A 28 -8.77 2.37 -4.95
N ASP A 29 -9.47 1.56 -5.77
CA ASP A 29 -10.92 1.69 -5.92
C ASP A 29 -11.71 1.45 -4.64
N HIS A 30 -11.18 0.63 -3.72
CA HIS A 30 -11.83 0.35 -2.45
C HIS A 30 -11.85 1.56 -1.51
N ILE A 31 -10.78 2.37 -1.46
CA ILE A 31 -10.68 3.53 -0.55
C ILE A 31 -10.93 4.86 -1.28
N LEU A 32 -10.37 5.03 -2.47
CA LEU A 32 -10.35 6.28 -3.22
C LEU A 32 -11.19 6.26 -4.51
N GLY A 33 -11.67 5.10 -4.96
CA GLY A 33 -12.42 5.00 -6.23
C GLY A 33 -13.60 5.95 -6.31
N TRP A 34 -14.45 5.99 -5.27
CA TRP A 34 -15.62 6.88 -5.22
C TRP A 34 -15.27 8.36 -4.98
N MET A 35 -14.00 8.69 -4.72
CA MET A 35 -13.54 10.08 -4.63
C MET A 35 -13.56 10.79 -5.98
N LYS A 36 -13.73 10.07 -7.10
CA LYS A 36 -14.06 10.64 -8.41
C LYS A 36 -15.26 11.61 -8.36
N SER A 37 -16.20 11.36 -7.44
CA SER A 37 -17.34 12.27 -7.20
C SER A 37 -16.95 13.62 -6.60
N LEU A 38 -15.79 13.72 -5.94
CA LEU A 38 -15.21 14.95 -5.39
C LEU A 38 -14.22 15.59 -6.35
N ASN A 39 -13.39 14.78 -7.01
CA ASN A 39 -12.44 15.21 -8.03
C ASN A 39 -12.59 14.34 -9.29
N PRO A 40 -13.27 14.81 -10.35
CA PRO A 40 -13.50 14.05 -11.57
C PRO A 40 -12.24 13.68 -12.36
N GLU A 41 -11.09 14.32 -12.08
CA GLU A 41 -9.81 14.00 -12.73
C GLU A 41 -9.23 12.66 -12.26
N ILE A 42 -9.62 12.19 -11.06
CA ILE A 42 -9.20 10.90 -10.52
C ILE A 42 -9.71 9.76 -11.40
N ASP A 43 -8.82 8.85 -11.79
CA ASP A 43 -9.16 7.58 -12.44
C ASP A 43 -9.79 6.56 -11.46
N GLY A 44 -10.92 6.95 -10.87
CA GLY A 44 -11.73 6.12 -9.97
C GLY A 44 -12.97 5.54 -10.66
N VAL A 45 -13.74 4.79 -9.89
CA VAL A 45 -14.94 4.07 -10.35
C VAL A 45 -16.10 5.00 -10.74
N THR A 46 -16.97 4.45 -11.58
CA THR A 46 -18.18 5.11 -12.10
C THR A 46 -19.47 4.42 -11.66
N GLY A 47 -19.37 3.21 -11.10
CA GLY A 47 -20.50 2.33 -10.80
C GLY A 47 -20.94 1.46 -11.98
N SER A 48 -20.15 1.46 -13.07
CA SER A 48 -20.36 0.57 -14.22
C SER A 48 -19.43 -0.65 -14.21
N GLU A 49 -18.45 -0.65 -13.30
CA GLU A 49 -17.46 -1.69 -13.13
C GLU A 49 -18.11 -2.96 -12.57
N SER A 50 -17.66 -4.13 -13.04
CA SER A 50 -18.18 -5.41 -12.58
C SER A 50 -17.18 -6.54 -12.80
N ASN A 51 -17.39 -7.64 -12.08
CA ASN A 51 -16.61 -8.87 -12.21
C ASN A 51 -17.54 -10.10 -12.36
N PRO A 52 -17.23 -11.06 -13.25
CA PRO A 52 -18.01 -12.27 -13.40
C PRO A 52 -17.77 -13.25 -12.23
N MET A 53 -18.78 -14.06 -11.91
CA MET A 53 -18.65 -15.19 -10.98
C MET A 53 -17.68 -16.26 -11.51
N SER A 54 -17.61 -16.41 -12.84
CA SER A 54 -16.61 -17.23 -13.52
C SER A 54 -16.14 -16.57 -14.80
N THR A 55 -14.83 -16.47 -14.97
CA THR A 55 -14.18 -15.92 -16.17
C THR A 55 -14.21 -16.88 -17.35
N ALA A 56 -14.42 -18.18 -17.10
CA ALA A 56 -14.52 -19.21 -18.13
C ALA A 56 -15.92 -19.27 -18.80
N ASP A 57 -16.94 -18.70 -18.16
CA ASP A 57 -18.31 -18.68 -18.68
C ASP A 57 -18.70 -17.25 -19.13
N PRO A 58 -18.87 -17.00 -20.45
CA PRO A 58 -19.24 -15.69 -20.95
C PRO A 58 -20.65 -15.24 -20.52
N ASN A 59 -21.51 -16.16 -20.07
CA ASN A 59 -22.85 -15.86 -19.57
C ASN A 59 -22.90 -15.82 -18.03
N SER A 60 -21.75 -15.85 -17.37
CA SER A 60 -21.68 -15.85 -15.92
C SER A 60 -22.33 -14.61 -15.32
N ASN A 61 -23.05 -14.80 -14.21
CA ASN A 61 -23.57 -13.70 -13.42
C ASN A 61 -22.43 -12.75 -13.04
N ARG A 62 -22.70 -11.44 -13.06
CA ARG A 62 -21.71 -10.41 -12.73
C ARG A 62 -22.10 -9.70 -11.44
N ILE A 63 -21.12 -9.45 -10.59
CA ILE A 63 -21.26 -8.61 -9.41
C ILE A 63 -20.82 -7.20 -9.80
N GLN A 64 -21.70 -6.23 -9.58
CA GLN A 64 -21.43 -4.82 -9.84
C GLN A 64 -20.61 -4.22 -8.70
N PHE A 65 -19.72 -3.29 -9.03
CA PHE A 65 -18.99 -2.54 -8.02
C PHE A 65 -19.93 -1.57 -7.30
N GLY A 66 -19.99 -1.69 -5.98
CA GLY A 66 -20.87 -0.91 -5.12
C GLY A 66 -20.13 0.06 -4.20
N ASP A 67 -20.91 0.77 -3.41
CA ASP A 67 -20.46 1.84 -2.50
C ASP A 67 -20.78 1.52 -1.02
N ARG A 68 -21.05 0.24 -0.73
CA ARG A 68 -21.51 -0.25 0.57
C ARG A 68 -20.38 -0.89 1.39
N SER A 69 -19.13 -0.49 1.16
CA SER A 69 -18.01 -1.04 1.91
C SER A 69 -18.17 -0.80 3.41
N ALA A 70 -17.83 -1.83 4.19
CA ALA A 70 -17.94 -1.88 5.62
C ALA A 70 -16.84 -2.82 6.16
N ASN A 71 -16.93 -3.20 7.44
CA ASN A 71 -15.99 -4.18 7.97
C ASN A 71 -16.08 -5.50 7.16
N THR A 72 -14.94 -6.03 6.74
CA THR A 72 -14.83 -7.23 5.91
C THR A 72 -14.14 -8.32 6.72
N ASP A 73 -14.89 -9.37 7.02
CA ASP A 73 -14.42 -10.60 7.67
C ASP A 73 -15.11 -11.80 6.96
N PRO A 74 -14.37 -12.81 6.46
CA PRO A 74 -12.92 -12.95 6.47
C PRO A 74 -12.20 -11.97 5.56
N ASP A 75 -10.93 -11.77 5.90
CA ASP A 75 -9.93 -11.11 5.06
C ASP A 75 -9.88 -11.77 3.67
N PRO A 76 -10.04 -11.02 2.56
CA PRO A 76 -10.03 -11.59 1.22
C PRO A 76 -8.68 -12.19 0.85
N GLY A 77 -8.66 -13.09 -0.14
CA GLY A 77 -7.42 -13.72 -0.60
C GLY A 77 -6.46 -12.70 -1.22
N HIS A 78 -5.24 -12.64 -0.72
CA HIS A 78 -4.21 -11.72 -1.21
C HIS A 78 -2.80 -12.36 -1.17
N ALA A 79 -2.74 -13.69 -1.26
CA ALA A 79 -1.49 -14.40 -1.54
C ALA A 79 -1.19 -14.37 -3.06
N VAL A 80 0.05 -14.63 -3.45
CA VAL A 80 0.51 -14.52 -4.86
C VAL A 80 -0.38 -15.25 -5.86
N GLN A 81 -0.85 -16.45 -5.53
CA GLN A 81 -1.75 -17.21 -6.39
C GLN A 81 -3.15 -16.58 -6.51
N ASP A 82 -3.65 -15.96 -5.44
CA ASP A 82 -4.93 -15.28 -5.42
C ASP A 82 -4.83 -14.01 -6.28
N ILE A 83 -3.78 -13.22 -6.05
CA ILE A 83 -3.49 -12.01 -6.82
C ILE A 83 -3.31 -12.33 -8.30
N TYR A 84 -2.65 -13.44 -8.63
CA TYR A 84 -2.54 -13.90 -10.01
C TYR A 84 -3.91 -14.16 -10.65
N GLU A 85 -4.78 -14.92 -9.96
CA GLU A 85 -6.12 -15.19 -10.46
C GLU A 85 -6.94 -13.91 -10.60
N GLN A 86 -6.86 -13.00 -9.64
CA GLN A 86 -7.56 -11.72 -9.64
C GLN A 86 -7.21 -10.87 -10.88
N ILE A 87 -5.92 -10.76 -11.17
CA ILE A 87 -5.39 -9.97 -12.29
C ILE A 87 -5.71 -10.63 -13.64
N PHE A 88 -5.44 -11.93 -13.80
CA PHE A 88 -5.47 -12.59 -15.10
C PHE A 88 -6.78 -13.32 -15.39
N GLY A 89 -7.62 -13.52 -14.38
CA GLY A 89 -8.86 -14.28 -14.49
C GLY A 89 -8.65 -15.79 -14.59
N GLU A 90 -7.43 -16.30 -14.42
CA GLU A 90 -7.10 -17.71 -14.49
C GLU A 90 -6.28 -18.13 -13.26
N PRO A 91 -6.59 -19.26 -12.60
CA PRO A 91 -5.76 -19.77 -11.51
C PRO A 91 -4.31 -19.95 -11.92
N TRP A 92 -3.39 -19.64 -10.99
CA TRP A 92 -1.98 -19.83 -11.26
C TRP A 92 -1.64 -21.31 -11.55
N SER A 93 -0.89 -21.51 -12.62
CA SER A 93 -0.20 -22.74 -13.00
C SER A 93 1.04 -22.39 -13.82
N GLU A 94 2.02 -23.28 -13.90
CA GLU A 94 3.21 -23.07 -14.76
C GLU A 94 2.82 -22.75 -16.21
N SER A 95 1.79 -23.43 -16.72
CA SER A 95 1.24 -23.21 -18.07
C SER A 95 0.65 -21.80 -18.20
N SER A 96 -0.25 -21.40 -17.30
CA SER A 96 -0.87 -20.06 -17.34
C SER A 96 0.17 -18.95 -17.24
N ALA A 97 1.18 -19.11 -16.37
CA ALA A 97 2.23 -18.13 -16.14
C ALA A 97 3.15 -17.97 -17.36
N ALA A 98 3.33 -19.04 -18.14
CA ALA A 98 4.08 -19.00 -19.39
C ALA A 98 3.33 -18.29 -20.54
N ASN A 99 1.99 -18.24 -20.48
CA ASN A 99 1.14 -17.74 -21.56
C ASN A 99 1.04 -16.20 -21.65
N LYS A 100 1.64 -15.45 -20.72
CA LYS A 100 1.60 -13.98 -20.68
C LYS A 100 0.18 -13.41 -20.88
N LEU A 101 -0.75 -13.90 -20.08
CA LEU A 101 -2.16 -13.49 -20.15
C LEU A 101 -2.31 -11.97 -19.98
N PRO A 102 -3.29 -11.33 -20.63
CA PRO A 102 -3.58 -9.92 -20.39
C PRO A 102 -4.13 -9.72 -18.96
N PRO A 103 -3.75 -8.63 -18.26
CA PRO A 103 -4.25 -8.32 -16.93
C PRO A 103 -5.69 -7.75 -17.01
N THR A 104 -6.67 -8.63 -17.19
CA THR A 104 -8.08 -8.25 -17.39
C THR A 104 -8.76 -7.67 -16.15
N MET A 105 -8.21 -7.93 -14.96
CA MET A 105 -8.79 -7.58 -13.67
C MET A 105 -10.17 -8.24 -13.44
N GLN A 106 -10.47 -9.36 -14.12
CA GLN A 106 -11.78 -10.01 -14.09
C GLN A 106 -11.90 -11.18 -13.09
N GLY A 107 -10.87 -11.48 -12.31
CA GLY A 107 -10.83 -12.69 -11.47
C GLY A 107 -11.15 -12.50 -9.99
N PHE A 108 -11.44 -11.29 -9.52
CA PHE A 108 -11.66 -10.97 -8.11
C PHE A 108 -12.85 -11.71 -7.50
N VAL A 109 -14.00 -11.67 -8.17
CA VAL A 109 -15.20 -12.39 -7.68
C VAL A 109 -15.00 -13.89 -7.77
N GLN A 110 -14.41 -14.40 -8.86
CA GLN A 110 -14.11 -15.83 -9.01
C GLN A 110 -13.17 -16.32 -7.90
N ASN A 111 -12.12 -15.56 -7.58
CA ASN A 111 -11.19 -15.92 -6.51
C ASN A 111 -11.87 -15.85 -5.14
N ALA A 112 -12.61 -14.77 -4.84
CA ALA A 112 -13.32 -14.60 -3.58
C ALA A 112 -14.35 -15.72 -3.33
N ALA A 113 -15.03 -16.20 -4.36
CA ALA A 113 -15.99 -17.30 -4.27
C ALA A 113 -15.33 -18.65 -3.91
N LYS A 114 -14.03 -18.82 -4.14
CA LYS A 114 -13.28 -20.05 -3.83
C LYS A 114 -12.65 -20.03 -2.43
N GLN A 115 -12.56 -18.87 -1.78
CA GLN A 115 -11.94 -18.76 -0.47
C GLN A 115 -12.77 -19.53 0.57
N PRO A 116 -12.13 -20.23 1.53
CA PRO A 116 -12.83 -21.03 2.52
C PRO A 116 -13.70 -20.14 3.43
N PRO A 117 -14.94 -20.55 3.77
CA PRO A 117 -15.74 -19.83 4.76
C PRO A 117 -15.05 -19.83 6.11
N LYS A 118 -15.20 -18.73 6.86
CA LYS A 118 -14.90 -18.73 8.29
C LYS A 118 -16.09 -19.41 8.99
N ASN A 119 -15.82 -20.39 9.84
CA ASN A 119 -16.78 -21.00 10.77
C ASN A 119 -18.14 -21.47 10.19
N GLY A 120 -18.16 -22.12 9.02
CA GLY A 120 -19.37 -22.83 8.56
C GLY A 120 -20.53 -21.95 8.07
N ASP A 121 -20.30 -20.64 7.84
CA ASP A 121 -21.27 -19.80 7.14
C ASP A 121 -21.25 -20.17 5.64
N GLU A 122 -22.17 -21.05 5.26
CA GLU A 122 -22.33 -21.61 3.91
C GLU A 122 -22.92 -20.63 2.89
N GLU A 123 -23.32 -19.41 3.29
CA GLU A 123 -23.94 -18.45 2.39
C GLU A 123 -22.90 -17.62 1.63
N LEU A 124 -22.83 -17.85 0.31
CA LEU A 124 -21.96 -17.20 -0.67
C LEU A 124 -22.27 -15.74 -1.11
N PRO A 125 -23.22 -14.95 -0.57
CA PRO A 125 -23.36 -13.53 -0.92
C PRO A 125 -22.36 -12.52 -0.29
N PRO A 126 -21.92 -12.63 0.99
CA PRO A 126 -21.19 -11.52 1.63
C PRO A 126 -19.79 -11.26 1.08
N ARG A 127 -19.05 -12.30 0.66
CA ARG A 127 -17.62 -12.19 0.32
C ARG A 127 -17.35 -11.66 -1.08
N THR A 128 -18.08 -12.18 -2.06
CA THR A 128 -18.01 -11.70 -3.45
C THR A 128 -18.53 -10.28 -3.57
N GLU A 129 -19.54 -9.90 -2.77
CA GLU A 129 -19.96 -8.51 -2.64
C GLU A 129 -18.89 -7.67 -1.91
N ALA A 130 -18.31 -8.14 -0.80
CA ALA A 130 -17.32 -7.36 -0.04
C ALA A 130 -16.11 -6.92 -0.88
N VAL A 131 -15.55 -7.82 -1.71
CA VAL A 131 -14.42 -7.48 -2.59
C VAL A 131 -14.80 -6.50 -3.70
N MET A 132 -16.09 -6.40 -4.03
CA MET A 132 -16.66 -5.52 -5.06
C MET A 132 -17.35 -4.29 -4.48
N ASN A 133 -16.97 -3.82 -3.29
CA ASN A 133 -17.49 -2.57 -2.75
C ASN A 133 -16.36 -1.63 -2.36
N GLY A 134 -16.53 -0.34 -2.61
CA GLY A 134 -15.66 0.73 -2.12
C GLY A 134 -16.34 1.63 -1.10
N PHE A 135 -15.57 2.47 -0.41
CA PHE A 135 -16.09 3.44 0.53
C PHE A 135 -16.50 4.74 -0.17
N ARG A 136 -17.69 5.23 0.15
CA ARG A 136 -18.09 6.59 -0.24
C ARG A 136 -17.28 7.64 0.52
N PRO A 137 -17.11 8.85 -0.03
CA PRO A 137 -16.35 9.92 0.65
C PRO A 137 -16.84 10.24 2.07
N ASP A 138 -18.15 10.17 2.33
CA ASP A 138 -18.74 10.44 3.65
C ASP A 138 -18.46 9.34 4.69
N ARG A 139 -18.06 8.13 4.24
CA ARG A 139 -17.66 7.02 5.11
C ARG A 139 -16.19 7.10 5.51
N VAL A 140 -15.37 7.75 4.68
CA VAL A 140 -13.95 7.99 4.92
C VAL A 140 -13.61 9.49 4.85
N PRO A 141 -14.16 10.32 5.76
CA PRO A 141 -14.10 11.78 5.66
C PRO A 141 -12.69 12.39 5.75
N VAL A 142 -11.73 11.75 6.44
CA VAL A 142 -10.35 12.25 6.50
C VAL A 142 -9.69 12.13 5.13
N TYR A 143 -9.69 10.96 4.49
CA TYR A 143 -9.27 10.82 3.10
C TYR A 143 -10.03 11.75 2.15
N ALA A 144 -11.35 11.88 2.29
CA ALA A 144 -12.14 12.78 1.44
C ALA A 144 -11.66 14.24 1.51
N GLU A 145 -11.23 14.71 2.68
CA GLU A 145 -10.69 16.06 2.83
C GLU A 145 -9.26 16.16 2.28
N LEU A 146 -8.42 15.15 2.53
CA LEU A 146 -7.06 15.12 1.98
C LEU A 146 -7.05 15.11 0.45
N VAL A 147 -7.98 14.40 -0.19
CA VAL A 147 -8.13 14.35 -1.65
C VAL A 147 -8.49 15.72 -2.24
N LYS A 148 -9.29 16.54 -1.55
CA LYS A 148 -9.61 17.90 -2.02
C LYS A 148 -8.45 18.86 -1.89
N GLU A 149 -7.62 18.67 -0.87
CA GLU A 149 -6.59 19.64 -0.47
C GLU A 149 -5.19 19.30 -1.01
N PHE A 150 -4.96 18.06 -1.45
CA PHE A 150 -3.64 17.56 -1.81
C PHE A 150 -3.67 16.65 -3.03
N ALA A 151 -2.50 16.12 -3.40
CA ALA A 151 -2.34 15.30 -4.59
C ALA A 151 -2.68 13.84 -4.31
N VAL A 152 -3.44 13.24 -5.22
CA VAL A 152 -3.71 11.81 -5.28
C VAL A 152 -2.88 11.24 -6.42
N CYS A 153 -2.23 10.08 -6.21
CA CYS A 153 -1.61 9.33 -7.29
C CYS A 153 -2.54 8.18 -7.67
N ASP A 154 -3.28 8.33 -8.76
CA ASP A 154 -4.22 7.34 -9.29
C ASP A 154 -3.58 6.31 -10.24
N SER A 155 -2.25 6.28 -10.29
CA SER A 155 -1.45 5.28 -10.99
C SER A 155 -0.31 4.74 -10.11
N TRP A 156 -0.58 4.58 -8.80
CA TRP A 156 0.34 4.01 -7.83
C TRP A 156 0.05 2.52 -7.59
N PHE A 157 0.97 1.65 -7.99
CA PHE A 157 0.79 0.20 -7.91
C PHE A 157 1.62 -0.40 -6.78
N ALA A 158 1.09 -1.47 -6.16
CA ALA A 158 1.90 -2.33 -5.30
C ALA A 158 3.15 -2.78 -6.06
N SER A 159 4.32 -2.77 -5.41
CA SER A 159 5.60 -3.01 -6.08
C SER A 159 5.72 -4.44 -6.61
N VAL A 160 5.05 -5.39 -5.97
CA VAL A 160 5.02 -6.79 -6.34
C VAL A 160 3.59 -7.36 -6.15
N PRO A 161 3.08 -8.22 -7.05
CA PRO A 161 1.81 -8.94 -6.86
C PRO A 161 1.96 -10.06 -5.82
N ALA A 162 2.19 -9.67 -4.56
CA ALA A 162 2.46 -10.55 -3.43
C ALA A 162 1.91 -9.94 -2.13
N ALA A 163 1.98 -10.74 -1.06
CA ALA A 163 1.51 -10.36 0.27
C ALA A 163 2.20 -9.11 0.85
N THR A 164 1.69 -8.66 1.99
CA THR A 164 2.13 -7.50 2.79
C THR A 164 3.65 -7.32 2.93
N GLN A 165 4.36 -8.30 3.49
CA GLN A 165 5.77 -8.11 3.87
C GLN A 165 6.69 -7.91 2.66
N PRO A 166 6.56 -8.67 1.55
CA PRO A 166 7.22 -8.33 0.29
C PRO A 166 7.05 -6.86 -0.11
N ASN A 167 5.82 -6.33 -0.15
CA ASN A 167 5.58 -4.94 -0.55
C ASN A 167 6.13 -3.92 0.47
N ARG A 168 5.96 -4.16 1.77
CA ARG A 168 6.60 -3.33 2.82
C ARG A 168 8.12 -3.32 2.71
N LEU A 169 8.75 -4.42 2.30
CA LEU A 169 10.19 -4.47 2.05
C LEU A 169 10.60 -3.57 0.87
N TYR A 170 9.80 -3.48 -0.19
CA TYR A 170 10.06 -2.57 -1.31
C TYR A 170 10.06 -1.10 -0.88
N VAL A 171 9.19 -0.69 0.03
CA VAL A 171 9.06 0.72 0.48
C VAL A 171 10.41 1.31 0.92
N HIS A 172 11.22 0.54 1.67
CA HIS A 172 12.49 1.04 2.21
C HIS A 172 13.73 0.43 1.57
N SER A 173 13.60 -0.50 0.61
CA SER A 173 14.78 -1.13 -0.02
C SER A 173 14.68 -1.33 -1.52
N ALA A 174 13.56 -0.97 -2.15
CA ALA A 174 13.28 -1.18 -3.57
C ALA A 174 13.37 -2.65 -4.04
N THR A 175 13.40 -3.61 -3.11
CA THR A 175 13.34 -5.04 -3.36
C THR A 175 12.74 -5.77 -2.17
N SER A 176 12.14 -6.94 -2.39
CA SER A 176 11.77 -7.89 -1.32
C SER A 176 12.83 -8.97 -1.08
N TYR A 177 14.00 -8.87 -1.74
CA TYR A 177 15.07 -9.86 -1.69
C TYR A 177 14.58 -11.28 -2.07
N GLY A 178 13.82 -11.34 -3.18
CA GLY A 178 13.22 -12.57 -3.68
C GLY A 178 12.00 -13.07 -2.88
N MET A 179 11.50 -12.33 -1.87
CA MET A 179 10.31 -12.75 -1.14
C MET A 179 9.04 -12.49 -1.93
N THR A 180 8.18 -13.49 -1.99
CA THR A 180 6.83 -13.41 -2.59
C THR A 180 5.74 -13.71 -1.56
N ASN A 181 6.08 -14.02 -0.31
CA ASN A 181 5.10 -14.28 0.74
C ASN A 181 5.64 -13.85 2.11
N ASN A 182 4.79 -13.86 3.14
CA ASN A 182 5.13 -13.51 4.52
C ASN A 182 5.95 -14.63 5.21
N ASP A 183 7.19 -14.85 4.77
CA ASP A 183 8.10 -15.86 5.32
C ASP A 183 8.68 -15.45 6.68
N THR A 184 8.05 -15.90 7.76
CA THR A 184 8.47 -15.62 9.15
C THR A 184 9.93 -15.97 9.42
N GLY A 185 10.44 -17.07 8.84
CA GLY A 185 11.82 -17.50 9.04
C GLY A 185 12.82 -16.48 8.50
N LYS A 186 12.58 -15.98 7.28
CA LYS A 186 13.39 -14.90 6.68
C LYS A 186 13.28 -13.60 7.47
N LEU A 187 12.06 -13.19 7.84
CA LEU A 187 11.80 -11.95 8.58
C LEU A 187 12.51 -11.94 9.95
N VAL A 188 12.39 -13.04 10.71
CA VAL A 188 13.10 -13.22 11.98
C VAL A 188 14.61 -13.26 11.76
N GLY A 189 15.08 -13.96 10.73
CA GLY A 189 16.50 -14.03 10.36
C GLY A 189 17.12 -12.67 10.03
N GLY A 190 16.30 -11.72 9.55
CA GLY A 190 16.73 -10.38 9.19
C GLY A 190 17.22 -10.32 7.75
N LEU A 191 16.53 -9.52 6.95
CA LEU A 191 16.75 -9.35 5.53
C LEU A 191 18.02 -8.53 5.25
N PRO A 192 18.88 -8.96 4.32
CA PRO A 192 20.23 -8.42 4.18
C PRO A 192 20.35 -7.25 3.19
N GLN A 193 19.32 -6.93 2.42
CA GLN A 193 19.38 -5.90 1.39
C GLN A 193 19.68 -4.51 1.96
N LYS A 194 20.32 -3.68 1.14
CA LYS A 194 20.56 -2.27 1.44
C LYS A 194 19.22 -1.53 1.48
N THR A 195 19.08 -0.63 2.44
CA THR A 195 17.86 0.16 2.63
C THR A 195 18.11 1.65 2.35
N ILE A 196 17.03 2.43 2.29
CA ILE A 196 17.11 3.90 2.30
C ILE A 196 17.79 4.41 3.58
N PHE A 197 17.64 3.72 4.71
CA PHE A 197 18.28 4.08 5.98
C PHE A 197 19.81 3.99 5.89
N ASP A 198 20.34 2.99 5.19
CA ASP A 198 21.77 2.90 4.87
C ASP A 198 22.22 4.11 4.04
N SER A 199 21.48 4.39 2.97
CA SER A 199 21.79 5.50 2.07
C SER A 199 21.75 6.86 2.78
N LEU A 200 20.81 7.06 3.73
CA LEU A 200 20.74 8.28 4.53
C LEU A 200 21.96 8.41 5.44
N ASP A 201 22.28 7.37 6.21
CA ASP A 201 23.41 7.36 7.14
C ASP A 201 24.75 7.58 6.43
N GLU A 202 24.97 6.89 5.30
CA GLU A 202 26.16 7.06 4.45
C GLU A 202 26.32 8.49 3.91
N ASN A 203 25.23 9.23 3.78
CA ASN A 203 25.20 10.60 3.26
C ASN A 203 24.99 11.66 4.35
N GLY A 204 25.12 11.29 5.64
CA GLY A 204 25.02 12.23 6.76
C GLY A 204 23.60 12.75 7.04
N PHE A 205 22.58 12.04 6.56
CA PHE A 205 21.18 12.32 6.86
C PHE A 205 20.65 11.43 7.99
N SER A 206 19.64 11.94 8.68
CA SER A 206 19.02 11.27 9.83
C SER A 206 17.69 10.61 9.46
N PHE A 207 17.31 9.59 10.21
CA PHE A 207 15.97 9.00 10.13
C PHE A 207 15.39 8.74 11.52
N GLY A 208 14.07 8.71 11.63
CA GLY A 208 13.35 8.36 12.85
C GLY A 208 12.19 7.43 12.55
N ILE A 209 12.07 6.35 13.32
CA ILE A 209 11.00 5.35 13.20
C ILE A 209 10.11 5.48 14.44
N TYR A 210 8.85 5.84 14.22
CA TYR A 210 7.88 6.08 15.27
C TYR A 210 6.82 4.98 15.23
N TYR A 211 6.84 4.10 16.22
CA TYR A 211 6.05 2.87 16.22
C TYR A 211 5.03 2.84 17.37
N GLN A 212 3.89 2.19 17.14
CA GLN A 212 2.86 1.99 18.16
C GLN A 212 2.82 0.57 18.74
N THR A 213 3.48 -0.40 18.08
CA THR A 213 3.58 -1.80 18.55
C THR A 213 5.02 -2.29 18.54
N LEU A 214 5.40 -3.13 17.59
CA LEU A 214 6.78 -3.56 17.34
C LEU A 214 7.25 -2.96 16.02
N PRO A 215 8.45 -2.35 15.96
CA PRO A 215 8.95 -1.76 14.74
C PRO A 215 9.26 -2.85 13.70
N ILE A 216 8.41 -2.99 12.68
CA ILE A 216 8.56 -3.97 11.59
C ILE A 216 9.76 -3.65 10.69
N THR A 217 10.23 -2.41 10.68
CA THR A 217 11.51 -2.05 10.05
C THR A 217 12.70 -2.83 10.65
N LEU A 218 12.57 -3.44 11.84
CA LEU A 218 13.56 -4.40 12.37
C LEU A 218 13.64 -5.72 11.58
N PHE A 219 12.77 -5.98 10.60
CA PHE A 219 12.97 -7.07 9.65
C PHE A 219 14.19 -6.83 8.76
N TYR A 220 14.68 -5.60 8.60
CA TYR A 220 15.98 -5.35 7.99
C TYR A 220 17.09 -5.62 8.98
N ARG A 221 17.99 -6.55 8.64
CA ARG A 221 19.12 -6.94 9.51
C ARG A 221 19.99 -5.74 9.90
N ASN A 222 20.16 -4.79 8.99
CA ASN A 222 20.99 -3.61 9.21
C ASN A 222 20.45 -2.68 10.31
N LEU A 223 19.13 -2.55 10.43
CA LEU A 223 18.49 -1.71 11.43
C LEU A 223 18.59 -2.27 12.87
N ARG A 224 19.09 -3.50 13.03
CA ARG A 224 19.38 -4.12 14.33
C ARG A 224 20.75 -3.72 14.91
N LYS A 225 21.53 -2.88 14.21
CA LYS A 225 22.83 -2.40 14.69
C LYS A 225 22.66 -1.40 15.83
N LEU A 226 23.50 -1.51 16.87
CA LEU A 226 23.44 -0.64 18.06
C LEU A 226 23.50 0.86 17.75
N LYS A 227 24.18 1.26 16.66
CA LYS A 227 24.26 2.67 16.26
C LYS A 227 22.91 3.32 15.91
N TYR A 228 21.89 2.51 15.61
CA TYR A 228 20.55 3.00 15.25
C TYR A 228 19.55 2.92 16.41
N ILE A 229 19.98 2.52 17.61
CA ILE A 229 19.06 2.34 18.75
C ILE A 229 18.28 3.61 19.09
N ASP A 230 18.92 4.77 18.95
CA ASP A 230 18.33 6.08 19.24
C ASP A 230 17.42 6.60 18.10
N ASN A 231 17.29 5.86 16.98
CA ASN A 231 16.41 6.21 15.87
C ASN A 231 15.00 5.61 16.02
N PHE A 232 14.78 4.75 17.02
CA PHE A 232 13.48 4.12 17.30
C PHE A 232 12.79 4.84 18.44
N HIS A 233 11.53 5.22 18.22
CA HIS A 233 10.77 6.03 19.15
C HIS A 233 9.35 5.47 19.33
N PRO A 234 8.82 5.38 20.56
CA PRO A 234 7.38 5.24 20.76
C PRO A 234 6.65 6.41 20.10
N PHE A 235 5.47 6.15 19.53
CA PHE A 235 4.70 7.13 18.76
C PHE A 235 4.39 8.44 19.52
N ASP A 236 4.25 8.44 20.85
CA ASP A 236 4.06 9.68 21.62
C ASP A 236 5.22 10.69 21.43
N SER A 237 6.43 10.20 21.15
CA SER A 237 7.58 11.04 20.85
C SER A 237 7.43 11.80 19.54
N PHE A 238 6.67 11.26 18.58
CA PHE A 238 6.44 11.87 17.27
C PHE A 238 5.81 13.25 17.41
N LYS A 239 4.73 13.37 18.20
CA LYS A 239 4.06 14.64 18.45
C LYS A 239 4.97 15.65 19.12
N LYS A 240 5.79 15.19 20.07
CA LYS A 240 6.79 16.03 20.75
C LYS A 240 7.82 16.56 19.75
N HIS A 241 8.37 15.70 18.90
CA HIS A 241 9.35 16.09 17.88
C HIS A 241 8.74 16.99 16.81
N CYS A 242 7.48 16.79 16.41
CA CYS A 242 6.74 17.73 15.58
C CYS A 242 6.69 19.11 16.20
N LYS A 243 6.24 19.21 17.47
CA LYS A 243 6.10 20.48 18.20
C LYS A 243 7.44 21.20 18.38
N GLU A 244 8.51 20.45 18.66
CA GLU A 244 9.84 21.01 18.88
C GLU A 244 10.61 21.33 17.59
N GLY A 245 10.11 20.91 16.42
CA GLY A 245 10.81 21.08 15.15
C GLY A 245 12.06 20.20 15.05
N LYS A 246 11.96 18.94 15.50
CA LYS A 246 13.06 17.97 15.57
C LYS A 246 12.84 16.71 14.73
N LEU A 247 11.92 16.74 13.78
CA LEU A 247 11.74 15.61 12.87
C LEU A 247 13.00 15.43 12.01
N GLN A 248 13.39 14.17 11.84
CA GLN A 248 14.53 13.73 11.04
C GLN A 248 14.25 13.91 9.53
N ASN A 249 15.25 13.61 8.69
CA ASN A 249 15.11 13.76 7.23
C ASN A 249 14.16 12.73 6.62
N TYR A 250 14.14 11.52 7.19
CA TYR A 250 13.20 10.47 6.81
C TYR A 250 12.51 9.94 8.05
N VAL A 251 11.18 10.02 8.06
CA VAL A 251 10.35 9.64 9.19
C VAL A 251 9.41 8.53 8.76
N VAL A 252 9.42 7.42 9.49
CA VAL A 252 8.49 6.31 9.28
C VAL A 252 7.51 6.27 10.43
N ILE A 253 6.23 6.26 10.11
CA ILE A 253 5.15 6.01 11.07
C ILE A 253 4.70 4.57 10.91
N GLU A 254 4.77 3.80 12.00
CA GLU A 254 4.28 2.43 12.02
C GLU A 254 3.02 2.32 12.91
N PRO A 255 1.87 1.88 12.34
CA PRO A 255 0.62 1.76 13.07
C PRO A 255 0.65 0.65 14.14
N ARG A 256 -0.47 0.49 14.81
CA ARG A 256 -0.79 -0.72 15.58
C ARG A 256 -1.31 -1.77 14.62
N TYR A 257 -0.51 -2.81 14.44
CA TYR A 257 -0.83 -3.96 13.57
C TYR A 257 -1.69 -5.03 14.24
N PHE A 258 -1.96 -4.91 15.55
CA PHE A 258 -2.64 -5.94 16.33
C PHE A 258 -3.80 -5.35 17.10
N ASP A 259 -4.97 -5.98 16.98
CA ASP A 259 -6.14 -5.69 17.81
C ASP A 259 -5.91 -6.13 19.26
N LEU A 260 -5.86 -5.16 20.17
CA LEU A 260 -5.92 -5.38 21.61
C LEU A 260 -7.24 -4.80 22.16
N LEU A 261 -7.86 -5.45 23.14
CA LEU A 261 -9.16 -5.09 23.71
C LEU A 261 -9.34 -3.59 24.05
N SER A 262 -8.27 -2.91 24.45
CA SER A 262 -8.28 -1.47 24.77
C SER A 262 -7.59 -0.58 23.74
N ASN A 263 -6.90 -1.18 22.76
CA ASN A 263 -6.13 -0.49 21.73
C ASN A 263 -6.34 -1.23 20.41
N PRO A 264 -7.42 -0.94 19.66
CA PRO A 264 -7.66 -1.57 18.37
C PRO A 264 -6.54 -1.22 17.39
N ALA A 265 -6.30 -2.08 16.41
CA ALA A 265 -5.42 -1.83 15.29
C ALA A 265 -5.91 -0.60 14.49
N ASN A 266 -4.98 0.08 13.82
CA ASN A 266 -5.24 1.32 13.07
C ASN A 266 -4.45 1.38 11.76
N ASP A 267 -4.16 0.21 11.20
CA ASP A 267 -3.42 -0.03 9.96
C ASP A 267 -4.32 -0.11 8.71
N ASP A 268 -5.64 -0.06 8.87
CA ASP A 268 -6.66 -0.35 7.85
C ASP A 268 -6.73 -1.81 7.36
N HIS A 269 -5.98 -2.78 7.90
CA HIS A 269 -6.04 -4.19 7.48
C HIS A 269 -7.43 -4.80 7.77
N PRO A 270 -8.09 -5.57 6.89
CA PRO A 270 -9.32 -6.31 7.25
C PRO A 270 -9.05 -7.38 8.33
N PRO A 271 -9.85 -7.53 9.39
CA PRO A 271 -11.16 -6.92 9.66
C PRO A 271 -11.07 -5.71 10.62
N HIS A 272 -9.96 -4.99 10.65
CA HIS A 272 -9.80 -3.79 11.47
C HIS A 272 -10.67 -2.65 10.92
N ASP A 273 -11.12 -1.80 11.85
CA ASP A 273 -11.99 -0.67 11.53
C ASP A 273 -11.19 0.44 10.84
N VAL A 274 -11.54 0.76 9.59
CA VAL A 274 -10.95 1.87 8.82
C VAL A 274 -11.12 3.23 9.53
N GLY A 275 -12.11 3.34 10.43
CA GLY A 275 -12.26 4.50 11.31
C GLY A 275 -11.06 4.73 12.23
N GLU A 276 -10.37 3.68 12.67
CA GLU A 276 -9.16 3.80 13.49
C GLU A 276 -7.95 4.24 12.65
N GLY A 277 -7.79 3.75 11.42
CA GLY A 277 -6.74 4.24 10.51
C GLY A 277 -6.96 5.69 10.09
N GLN A 278 -8.21 6.10 9.87
CA GLN A 278 -8.56 7.51 9.64
C GLN A 278 -8.17 8.41 10.83
N LYS A 279 -8.34 7.94 12.07
CA LYS A 279 -7.87 8.67 13.26
C LYS A 279 -6.35 8.81 13.28
N LEU A 280 -5.61 7.75 12.94
CA LEU A 280 -4.15 7.80 12.84
C LEU A 280 -3.69 8.81 11.79
N VAL A 281 -4.24 8.73 10.57
CA VAL A 281 -3.91 9.65 9.47
C VAL A 281 -4.17 11.10 9.90
N LYS A 282 -5.32 11.37 10.51
CA LYS A 282 -5.66 12.71 11.03
C LYS A 282 -4.67 13.17 12.09
N GLU A 283 -4.35 12.31 13.05
CA GLU A 283 -3.43 12.59 14.15
C GLU A 283 -2.02 12.91 13.64
N VAL A 284 -1.53 12.16 12.66
CA VAL A 284 -0.25 12.41 12.00
C VAL A 284 -0.29 13.74 11.25
N TYR A 285 -1.30 13.95 10.40
CA TYR A 285 -1.46 15.17 9.63
C TYR A 285 -1.48 16.43 10.51
N GLU A 286 -2.28 16.44 11.58
CA GLU A 286 -2.40 17.60 12.47
C GLU A 286 -1.09 17.88 13.24
N ALA A 287 -0.37 16.84 13.65
CA ALA A 287 0.95 17.00 14.26
C ALA A 287 1.96 17.61 13.27
N LEU A 288 1.99 17.14 12.03
CA LEU A 288 2.87 17.67 10.99
C LEU A 288 2.52 19.11 10.60
N ARG A 289 1.24 19.40 10.37
CA ARG A 289 0.77 20.73 9.97
C ARG A 289 0.99 21.79 11.05
N SER A 290 0.97 21.40 12.33
CA SER A 290 1.26 22.30 13.46
C SER A 290 2.76 22.46 13.76
N SER A 291 3.62 21.68 13.11
CA SER A 291 5.07 21.77 13.30
C SER A 291 5.67 23.05 12.72
N PRO A 292 6.67 23.69 13.38
CA PRO A 292 7.46 24.74 12.76
C PRO A 292 8.20 24.27 11.49
N GLN A 293 8.38 22.95 11.30
CA GLN A 293 8.96 22.35 10.10
C GLN A 293 7.95 22.14 8.95
N TRP A 294 6.65 22.46 9.11
CA TRP A 294 5.61 22.15 8.11
C TRP A 294 5.97 22.53 6.67
N LYS A 295 6.59 23.71 6.47
CA LYS A 295 7.03 24.20 5.16
C LYS A 295 8.16 23.38 4.51
N GLU A 296 8.72 22.42 5.22
CA GLU A 296 9.82 21.55 4.78
C GLU A 296 9.42 20.07 4.76
N ILE A 297 8.14 19.77 4.99
CA ILE A 297 7.61 18.42 5.12
C ILE A 297 6.87 17.98 3.85
N LEU A 298 7.17 16.75 3.44
CA LEU A 298 6.36 15.95 2.53
C LEU A 298 5.82 14.75 3.30
N PHE A 299 4.51 14.59 3.37
CA PHE A 299 3.87 13.43 3.97
C PHE A 299 3.27 12.55 2.88
N VAL A 300 3.67 11.28 2.87
CA VAL A 300 3.22 10.27 1.92
C VAL A 300 2.41 9.24 2.69
N ILE A 301 1.16 9.07 2.28
CA ILE A 301 0.30 7.96 2.70
C ILE A 301 0.21 7.01 1.52
N THR A 302 0.48 5.73 1.75
CA THR A 302 0.29 4.67 0.76
C THR A 302 -0.18 3.39 1.46
N TYR A 303 -0.51 2.36 0.68
CA TYR A 303 -0.74 1.01 1.18
C TYR A 303 0.36 0.07 0.67
N ASP A 304 0.48 -1.10 1.30
CA ASP A 304 1.39 -2.17 0.92
C ASP A 304 0.88 -2.94 -0.31
N GLU A 305 -0.33 -3.46 -0.26
CA GLU A 305 -1.02 -4.19 -1.32
C GLU A 305 -2.55 -4.01 -1.20
N HIS A 306 -3.32 -4.65 -2.09
CA HIS A 306 -4.72 -4.32 -2.30
C HIS A 306 -5.72 -5.12 -1.45
N GLY A 307 -5.26 -6.10 -0.67
CA GLY A 307 -6.07 -6.88 0.27
C GLY A 307 -7.11 -7.77 -0.40
N GLY A 308 -6.92 -8.08 -1.69
CA GLY A 308 -7.91 -8.83 -2.48
C GLY A 308 -9.16 -8.02 -2.87
N PHE A 309 -9.21 -6.72 -2.55
CA PHE A 309 -10.29 -5.84 -3.01
C PHE A 309 -10.11 -5.46 -4.48
N TYR A 310 -11.23 -5.36 -5.20
CA TYR A 310 -11.23 -5.05 -6.62
C TYR A 310 -10.59 -3.69 -6.93
N ASP A 311 -9.85 -3.65 -8.03
CA ASP A 311 -9.48 -2.43 -8.73
C ASP A 311 -9.68 -2.65 -10.24
N HIS A 312 -10.21 -1.65 -10.92
CA HIS A 312 -10.54 -1.75 -12.33
C HIS A 312 -9.35 -1.52 -13.26
N VAL A 313 -8.25 -0.92 -12.77
CA VAL A 313 -7.11 -0.53 -13.62
C VAL A 313 -6.18 -1.72 -13.83
N PRO A 314 -5.91 -2.11 -15.10
CA PRO A 314 -4.94 -3.15 -15.41
C PRO A 314 -3.55 -2.83 -14.88
N THR A 315 -2.92 -3.80 -14.20
CA THR A 315 -1.55 -3.63 -13.69
C THR A 315 -0.50 -3.66 -14.81
N PRO A 316 0.61 -2.91 -14.69
CA PRO A 316 1.76 -3.02 -15.58
C PRO A 316 2.41 -4.41 -15.53
N VAL A 317 2.38 -5.12 -16.67
CA VAL A 317 2.97 -6.47 -16.85
C VAL A 317 4.14 -6.51 -17.82
N GLU A 318 4.53 -5.37 -18.38
CA GLU A 318 5.66 -5.23 -19.30
C GLU A 318 6.56 -4.06 -18.88
N GLY A 319 7.86 -4.16 -19.19
CA GLY A 319 8.82 -3.08 -18.96
C GLY A 319 9.17 -2.82 -17.49
N VAL A 320 8.71 -3.67 -16.56
CA VAL A 320 9.06 -3.59 -15.14
C VAL A 320 10.40 -4.29 -14.92
N PRO A 321 11.44 -3.59 -14.46
CA PRO A 321 12.75 -4.19 -14.24
C PRO A 321 12.78 -5.01 -12.95
N SER A 322 13.43 -6.17 -12.98
CA SER A 322 13.79 -6.89 -11.75
C SER A 322 14.76 -6.03 -10.93
N PRO A 323 14.54 -5.84 -9.62
CA PRO A 323 15.34 -4.89 -8.85
C PRO A 323 16.74 -5.39 -8.51
N ASP A 324 16.94 -6.71 -8.42
CA ASP A 324 18.18 -7.33 -7.94
C ASP A 324 18.50 -8.69 -8.61
N ASP A 325 17.79 -9.02 -9.71
CA ASP A 325 17.90 -10.29 -10.45
C ASP A 325 17.63 -11.56 -9.61
N ILE A 326 17.06 -11.42 -8.40
CA ILE A 326 16.69 -12.55 -7.56
C ILE A 326 15.34 -13.11 -8.02
N VAL A 327 15.31 -14.41 -8.31
CA VAL A 327 14.08 -15.14 -8.61
C VAL A 327 13.43 -15.62 -7.31
N GLY A 328 12.10 -15.45 -7.21
CA GLY A 328 11.30 -15.91 -6.08
C GLY A 328 11.34 -17.43 -5.87
N PRO A 329 10.87 -17.90 -4.70
CA PRO A 329 10.87 -19.32 -4.36
C PRO A 329 9.90 -20.14 -5.22
N ASP A 330 10.01 -21.48 -5.10
CA ASP A 330 8.97 -22.38 -5.59
C ASP A 330 7.62 -22.12 -4.88
N PRO A 331 6.48 -22.41 -5.54
CA PRO A 331 6.37 -22.89 -6.93
C PRO A 331 6.41 -21.77 -7.97
N PHE A 332 6.30 -20.51 -7.55
CA PHE A 332 6.03 -19.38 -8.46
C PHE A 332 7.21 -18.97 -9.33
N LYS A 333 8.45 -19.11 -8.83
CA LYS A 333 9.68 -18.64 -9.50
C LYS A 333 9.53 -17.24 -10.11
N PHE A 334 8.87 -16.34 -9.37
CA PHE A 334 8.52 -15.02 -9.86
C PHE A 334 9.79 -14.18 -10.09
N LYS A 335 9.87 -13.49 -11.24
CA LYS A 335 11.08 -12.76 -11.67
C LYS A 335 11.10 -11.29 -11.24
N PHE A 336 10.02 -10.82 -10.60
CA PHE A 336 9.84 -9.40 -10.25
C PHE A 336 9.82 -8.51 -11.50
N ASP A 337 9.14 -8.98 -12.54
CA ASP A 337 9.02 -8.36 -13.86
C ASP A 337 7.61 -7.83 -14.17
N ARG A 338 6.79 -7.64 -13.12
CA ARG A 338 5.48 -6.97 -13.17
C ARG A 338 5.11 -6.41 -11.80
N LEU A 339 4.21 -5.43 -11.78
CA LEU A 339 3.68 -4.83 -10.56
C LEU A 339 2.45 -5.58 -10.03
N GLY A 340 2.00 -5.19 -8.83
CA GLY A 340 0.74 -5.62 -8.23
C GLY A 340 -0.43 -4.72 -8.61
N VAL A 341 -1.54 -4.88 -7.90
CA VAL A 341 -2.76 -4.08 -8.11
C VAL A 341 -2.53 -2.65 -7.62
N ARG A 342 -3.29 -1.70 -8.17
CA ARG A 342 -3.25 -0.30 -7.77
C ARG A 342 -3.68 -0.13 -6.30
N VAL A 343 -2.97 0.72 -5.57
CA VAL A 343 -3.20 1.02 -4.16
C VAL A 343 -3.35 2.53 -3.94
N PRO A 344 -4.04 2.97 -2.87
CA PRO A 344 -4.15 4.39 -2.57
C PRO A 344 -2.78 5.02 -2.32
N ALA A 345 -2.57 6.22 -2.86
CA ALA A 345 -1.42 7.05 -2.53
C ALA A 345 -1.81 8.54 -2.51
N ILE A 346 -1.51 9.23 -1.42
CA ILE A 346 -1.77 10.67 -1.24
C ILE A 346 -0.48 11.37 -0.83
N ILE A 347 -0.15 12.44 -1.55
CA ILE A 347 1.05 13.24 -1.34
C ILE A 347 0.66 14.59 -0.76
N ILE A 348 1.12 14.88 0.46
CA ILE A 348 0.66 15.99 1.29
C ILE A 348 1.83 16.91 1.61
N SER A 349 1.73 18.18 1.22
CA SER A 349 2.74 19.21 1.50
C SER A 349 2.14 20.60 1.32
N PRO A 350 2.60 21.64 2.04
CA PRO A 350 2.11 23.01 1.82
C PRO A 350 2.48 23.60 0.45
N TRP A 351 3.29 22.89 -0.34
CA TRP A 351 3.69 23.28 -1.69
C TRP A 351 2.81 22.67 -2.78
N ILE A 352 1.88 21.78 -2.43
CA ILE A 352 0.93 21.18 -3.34
C ILE A 352 -0.31 22.08 -3.37
N GLU A 353 -0.76 22.41 -4.58
CA GLU A 353 -2.00 23.16 -4.77
C GLU A 353 -3.21 22.23 -4.56
N PRO A 354 -4.32 22.74 -3.97
CA PRO A 354 -5.51 21.94 -3.74
C PRO A 354 -6.04 21.26 -5.01
N GLY A 355 -6.40 19.98 -4.88
CA GLY A 355 -7.08 19.20 -5.91
C GLY A 355 -6.22 18.84 -7.13
N LYS A 356 -4.90 19.04 -7.09
CA LYS A 356 -4.00 18.64 -8.18
C LYS A 356 -3.37 17.28 -7.91
N GLY A 357 -3.65 16.29 -8.74
CA GLY A 357 -3.05 14.96 -8.70
C GLY A 357 -3.57 14.12 -9.83
#